data_AF-A0A931MF92-F1
#
_entry.id   AF-A0A931MF92-F1
#
_cell.length_a   1.000
_cell.length_b   1.000
_cell.length_c   1.000
_cell.angle_alpha   90.00
_cell.angle_beta   90.00
_cell.angle_gamma   90.00
#
_symmetry.space_group_name_H-M   'P 1'
#
loop_
_entity.id
_entity.type
_entity.pdbx_description
1 polymer ?
#
loop_
_entity_poly.entity_id
_entity_poly.type
_entity_poly.pdbx_seq_one_letter_code
_entity_poly.pdbx_strand_id
1 'polypeptide(L)'
;MKKPARRSTATRLLVGAIGKTEKVRDDLTDAARDLSDTNALLSGPLSAAQAVAAVAGAVKQNLAAEVKVQEAAEELATVKSMLEDAQVANAEEPATGKGGEGVASILPHLQSARDC
;
A
#
# COMPACT_ATOMS: atom_id res chain seq x y z
N MET A 1 -7.59 -15.20 -36.15
CA MET A 1 -6.65 -15.28 -35.00
C MET A 1 -6.66 -13.94 -34.28
N LYS A 2 -7.27 -13.84 -33.08
CA LYS A 2 -7.29 -12.60 -32.29
C LYS A 2 -5.91 -12.41 -31.66
N LYS A 3 -5.18 -11.36 -32.05
CA LYS A 3 -3.89 -11.00 -31.43
C LYS A 3 -4.12 -10.70 -29.94
N PRO A 4 -3.28 -11.19 -29.02
CA PRO A 4 -3.40 -10.84 -27.61
C PRO A 4 -3.23 -9.32 -27.47
N ALA A 5 -4.21 -8.67 -26.84
CA ALA A 5 -4.12 -7.26 -26.50
C ALA A 5 -2.87 -7.08 -25.62
N ARG A 6 -1.83 -6.43 -26.16
CA ARG A 6 -0.68 -6.01 -25.36
C ARG A 6 -1.25 -5.03 -24.33
N ARG A 7 -1.32 -5.42 -23.06
CA ARG A 7 -1.68 -4.49 -21.99
C ARG A 7 -0.74 -3.29 -22.10
N SER A 8 -1.30 -2.08 -22.19
CA SER A 8 -0.50 -0.86 -22.26
C SER A 8 0.43 -0.79 -21.04
N THR A 9 1.61 -0.19 -21.21
CA THR A 9 2.58 -0.04 -20.10
C THR A 9 1.93 0.65 -18.89
N ALA A 10 1.04 1.62 -19.13
CA ALA A 10 0.21 2.24 -18.10
C ALA A 10 -0.63 1.22 -17.30
N THR A 11 -1.30 0.27 -17.98
CA THR A 11 -2.09 -0.77 -17.30
C THR A 11 -1.23 -1.64 -16.38
N ARG A 12 -0.01 -2.00 -16.79
CA ARG A 12 0.91 -2.80 -15.96
C ARG A 12 1.39 -2.03 -14.73
N LEU A 13 1.71 -0.75 -14.90
CA LEU A 13 2.13 0.12 -13.80
C LEU A 13 1.00 0.32 -12.78
N LEU A 14 -0.24 0.53 -13.23
CA LEU A 14 -1.41 0.65 -12.35
C LEU A 14 -1.67 -0.63 -11.55
N VAL A 15 -1.62 -1.81 -12.19
CA VAL A 15 -1.79 -3.09 -11.47
C VAL A 15 -0.71 -3.30 -10.42
N GLY A 16 0.55 -2.94 -10.72
CA GLY A 16 1.64 -3.01 -9.76
C GLY A 16 1.49 -2.01 -8.60
N ALA A 17 0.99 -0.81 -8.88
CA ALA A 17 0.71 0.22 -7.88
C ALA A 17 -0.40 -0.20 -6.91
N ILE A 18 -1.47 -0.83 -7.42
CA ILE A 18 -2.55 -1.38 -6.60
C ILE A 18 -2.01 -2.45 -5.64
N GLY A 19 -1.29 -3.46 -6.16
CA GLY A 19 -0.75 -4.54 -5.33
C GLY A 19 0.23 -4.04 -4.26
N LYS A 20 1.06 -3.04 -4.57
CA LYS A 20 1.94 -2.41 -3.58
C LYS A 20 1.16 -1.60 -2.54
N THR A 21 0.07 -0.93 -2.93
CA THR A 21 -0.78 -0.18 -2.01
C THR A 21 -1.52 -1.10 -1.04
N GLU A 22 -1.98 -2.26 -1.51
CA GLU A 22 -2.57 -3.30 -0.66
C GLU A 22 -1.55 -3.83 0.35
N LYS A 23 -0.31 -4.12 -0.09
CA LYS A 23 0.76 -4.54 0.81
C LYS A 23 1.06 -3.47 1.88
N VAL A 24 1.22 -2.21 1.48
CA VAL A 24 1.42 -1.09 2.41
C VAL A 24 0.29 -1.00 3.45
N ARG A 25 -0.96 -1.17 3.01
CA ARG A 25 -2.12 -1.15 3.92
C ARG A 25 -2.02 -2.28 4.95
N ASP A 26 -1.66 -3.47 4.51
CA ASP A 26 -1.53 -4.63 5.38
C ASP A 26 -0.37 -4.42 6.39
N ASP A 27 0.79 -3.95 5.92
CA ASP A 27 1.96 -3.64 6.77
C ASP A 27 1.64 -2.55 7.82
N LEU A 28 0.91 -1.50 7.44
CA LEU A 28 0.47 -0.45 8.37
C LEU A 28 -0.59 -0.95 9.36
N THR A 29 -1.46 -1.87 8.94
CA THR A 29 -2.46 -2.49 9.82
C THR A 29 -1.78 -3.33 10.89
N ASP A 30 -0.77 -4.11 10.50
CA ASP A 30 0.04 -4.90 11.42
C ASP A 30 0.82 -4.01 12.38
N ALA A 31 1.44 -2.93 11.91
CA ALA A 31 2.14 -1.97 12.76
C ALA A 31 1.18 -1.30 13.77
N ALA A 32 -0.03 -0.91 13.34
CA ALA A 32 -1.04 -0.34 14.23
C ALA A 32 -1.48 -1.34 15.32
N ARG A 33 -1.60 -2.63 14.96
CA ARG A 33 -1.90 -3.69 15.91
C ARG A 33 -0.77 -3.89 16.92
N ASP A 34 0.47 -3.96 16.47
CA ASP A 34 1.65 -4.10 17.34
C ASP A 34 1.74 -2.94 18.35
N LEU A 35 1.47 -1.71 17.90
CA LEU A 35 1.43 -0.53 18.77
C LEU A 35 0.25 -0.59 19.76
N SER A 36 -0.92 -1.03 19.31
CA SER A 36 -2.10 -1.20 20.17
C SER A 36 -1.87 -2.23 21.27
N ASP A 37 -1.31 -3.40 20.91
CA ASP A 37 -0.98 -4.46 21.86
C ASP A 37 0.07 -3.99 22.87
N THR A 38 1.07 -3.23 22.40
CA THR A 38 2.09 -2.61 23.26
C THR A 38 1.48 -1.59 24.23
N ASN A 39 0.59 -0.73 23.75
CA ASN A 39 -0.11 0.24 24.60
C ASN A 39 -1.00 -0.44 25.63
N ALA A 40 -1.68 -1.53 25.26
CA ALA A 40 -2.49 -2.31 26.19
C ALA A 40 -1.62 -2.94 27.28
N LEU A 41 -0.45 -3.47 26.92
CA LEU A 41 0.53 -4.04 27.85
C LEU A 41 1.07 -2.99 28.84
N LEU A 42 1.34 -1.77 28.38
CA LEU A 42 1.81 -0.67 29.23
C LEU A 42 0.72 -0.01 30.07
N SER A 43 -0.54 -0.08 29.63
CA SER A 43 -1.69 0.51 30.34
C SER A 43 -2.26 -0.40 31.43
N GLY A 44 -1.88 -1.68 31.44
CA GLY A 44 -2.31 -2.65 32.45
C GLY A 44 -1.62 -2.45 33.80
N PRO A 45 -2.21 -2.92 34.90
CA PRO A 45 -1.56 -2.91 36.20
C PRO A 45 -0.34 -3.85 36.18
N LEU A 46 0.86 -3.28 36.22
CA LEU A 46 2.13 -4.01 36.28
C LEU A 46 2.73 -3.88 37.68
N SER A 47 3.23 -5.00 38.22
CA SER A 47 4.11 -4.91 39.40
C SER A 47 5.44 -4.24 39.03
N ALA A 48 6.13 -3.66 40.01
CA ALA A 48 7.43 -3.00 39.77
C ALA A 48 8.47 -3.93 39.10
N ALA A 49 8.44 -5.23 39.42
CA ALA A 49 9.31 -6.23 38.80
C ALA A 49 8.94 -6.52 37.33
N GLN A 50 7.64 -6.45 36.99
CA GLN A 50 7.15 -6.65 35.63
C GLN A 50 7.31 -5.41 34.76
N ALA A 51 7.26 -4.21 35.35
CA ALA A 51 7.32 -2.94 34.64
C ALA A 51 8.60 -2.79 33.80
N VAL A 52 9.76 -3.16 34.34
CA VAL A 52 11.04 -3.04 33.60
C VAL A 52 11.07 -3.96 32.38
N ALA A 53 10.63 -5.21 32.53
CA ALA A 53 10.58 -6.18 31.43
C ALA A 53 9.52 -5.81 30.39
N ALA A 54 8.36 -5.34 30.83
CA ALA A 54 7.27 -4.84 30.00
C ALA A 54 7.70 -3.63 29.16
N VAL A 55 8.36 -2.64 29.77
CA VAL A 55 8.88 -1.46 29.07
C VAL A 55 9.97 -1.85 28.07
N ALA A 56 10.91 -2.72 28.42
CA ALA A 56 11.93 -3.17 27.49
C ALA A 56 11.35 -3.92 26.27
N GLY A 57 10.34 -4.77 26.51
CA GLY A 57 9.59 -5.44 25.44
C GLY A 57 8.83 -4.47 24.54
N ALA A 58 8.12 -3.52 25.16
CA ALA A 58 7.37 -2.47 24.48
C ALA A 58 8.26 -1.59 23.60
N VAL A 59 9.43 -1.17 24.09
CA VAL A 59 10.40 -0.38 23.30
C VAL A 59 10.86 -1.17 22.07
N LYS A 60 11.12 -2.47 22.22
CA LYS A 60 11.52 -3.32 21.09
C LYS A 60 10.39 -3.47 20.06
N GLN A 61 9.15 -3.64 20.51
CA GLN A 61 7.98 -3.74 19.62
C GLN A 61 7.70 -2.41 18.90
N ASN A 62 7.81 -1.28 19.60
CA ASN A 62 7.67 0.04 18.99
C ASN A 62 8.72 0.29 17.92
N LEU A 63 10.00 -0.05 18.18
CA LEU A 63 11.06 0.05 17.17
C LEU A 63 10.76 -0.80 15.93
N ALA A 64 10.22 -2.01 16.10
CA ALA A 64 9.82 -2.85 14.98
C ALA A 64 8.65 -2.25 14.19
N ALA A 65 7.66 -1.66 14.89
CA ALA A 65 6.55 -0.96 14.25
C ALA A 65 7.02 0.30 13.49
N GLU A 66 7.98 1.06 14.04
CA GLU A 66 8.59 2.21 13.36
C GLU A 66 9.28 1.80 12.06
N VAL A 67 10.02 0.69 12.06
CA VAL A 67 10.65 0.15 10.84
C VAL A 67 9.60 -0.21 9.80
N LYS A 68 8.52 -0.91 10.18
CA LYS A 68 7.41 -1.24 9.25
C LYS A 68 6.76 0.01 8.65
N VAL A 69 6.53 1.04 9.47
CA VAL A 69 5.95 2.31 9.00
C VAL A 69 6.90 3.02 8.04
N GLN A 70 8.21 2.99 8.29
CA GLN A 70 9.20 3.58 7.41
C GLN A 70 9.29 2.83 6.07
N GLU A 71 9.33 1.50 6.09
CA GLU A 71 9.29 0.68 4.88
C GLU A 71 8.02 0.93 4.05
N ALA A 72 6.87 1.01 4.73
CA ALA A 72 5.59 1.36 4.09
C ALA A 72 5.62 2.76 3.44
N ALA A 73 6.29 3.74 4.06
CA ALA A 73 6.45 5.08 3.49
C ALA A 73 7.32 5.06 2.22
N GLU A 74 8.40 4.29 2.20
CA GLU A 74 9.27 4.10 1.02
C GLU A 74 8.52 3.37 -0.11
N GLU A 75 7.71 2.37 0.22
CA GLU A 75 6.85 1.68 -0.75
C GLU A 75 5.78 2.62 -1.33
N LEU A 76 5.18 3.50 -0.53
CA LEU A 76 4.25 4.52 -1.03
C LEU A 76 4.92 5.52 -1.97
N ALA A 77 6.18 5.91 -1.71
CA ALA A 77 6.93 6.74 -2.64
C ALA A 77 7.14 6.02 -3.99
N THR A 78 7.38 4.71 -3.95
CA THR A 78 7.46 3.86 -5.16
C THR A 78 6.12 3.81 -5.90
N VAL A 79 5.01 3.61 -5.18
CA VAL A 79 3.65 3.64 -5.76
C VAL A 79 3.40 4.96 -6.46
N LYS A 80 3.73 6.09 -5.81
CA LYS A 80 3.58 7.42 -6.39
C LYS A 80 4.34 7.53 -7.73
N SER A 81 5.61 7.12 -7.76
CA SER A 81 6.41 7.10 -9.00
C SER A 81 5.75 6.24 -10.09
N MET A 82 5.24 5.05 -9.74
CA MET A 82 4.56 4.17 -10.70
C MET A 82 3.28 4.79 -11.26
N LEU A 83 2.54 5.57 -10.45
CA LEU A 83 1.36 6.29 -10.89
C LEU A 83 1.72 7.45 -11.83
N GLU A 84 2.77 8.20 -11.52
CA GLU A 84 3.30 9.27 -12.38
C GLU A 84 3.77 8.70 -13.73
N ASP A 85 4.53 7.62 -13.72
CA ASP A 85 4.97 6.91 -14.93
C ASP A 85 3.79 6.36 -15.74
N ALA A 86 2.73 5.88 -15.07
CA ALA A 86 1.52 5.41 -15.74
C ALA A 86 0.77 6.56 -16.43
N GLN A 87 0.74 7.75 -15.81
CA GLN A 87 0.13 8.94 -16.40
C GLN A 87 0.88 9.39 -17.65
N VAL A 88 2.23 9.42 -17.60
CA VAL A 88 3.08 9.74 -18.76
C VAL A 88 2.86 8.72 -19.87
N ALA A 89 2.93 7.42 -19.55
CA ALA A 89 2.74 6.35 -20.53
C ALA A 89 1.35 6.36 -21.19
N ASN A 90 0.32 6.84 -20.47
CA ASN A 90 -1.03 6.99 -21.01
C ASN A 90 -1.17 8.24 -21.90
N ALA A 91 -0.37 9.29 -21.66
CA ALA A 91 -0.34 10.50 -22.48
C ALA A 91 0.46 10.31 -23.79
N GLU A 92 1.46 9.43 -23.78
CA GLU A 92 2.30 9.11 -24.94
C GLU A 92 1.68 8.10 -25.91
N GLU A 93 0.58 7.41 -25.55
CA GLU A 93 -0.13 6.57 -26.52
C GLU A 93 -0.75 7.47 -27.61
N PRO A 94 -0.26 7.41 -28.87
CA PRO A 94 -0.86 8.20 -29.92
C PRO A 94 -2.29 7.73 -30.09
N ALA A 95 -3.22 8.70 -30.08
CA ALA A 95 -4.65 8.54 -30.37
C ALA A 95 -4.85 8.03 -31.82
N THR A 96 -4.36 6.83 -32.09
CA THR A 96 -4.53 6.11 -33.34
C THR A 96 -5.85 5.37 -33.25
N GLY A 97 -6.93 6.14 -33.41
CA GLY A 97 -8.19 5.68 -33.95
C GLY A 97 -8.90 4.59 -33.16
N LYS A 98 -9.44 4.94 -31.99
CA LYS A 98 -10.74 4.48 -31.43
C LYS A 98 -10.98 5.21 -30.12
N GLY A 99 -11.50 6.44 -30.23
CA GLY A 99 -11.93 7.20 -29.07
C GLY A 99 -13.04 6.46 -28.32
N GLY A 100 -12.91 6.37 -27.00
CA GLY A 100 -14.05 6.15 -26.10
C GLY A 100 -14.02 4.93 -25.18
N GLU A 101 -13.22 3.89 -25.42
CA GLU A 101 -13.34 2.64 -24.64
C GLU A 101 -12.35 2.52 -23.46
N GLY A 102 -11.24 3.26 -23.46
CA GLY A 102 -10.19 3.13 -22.44
C GLY A 102 -10.54 3.73 -21.07
N VAL A 103 -11.23 4.87 -21.04
CA VAL A 103 -11.59 5.56 -19.78
C VAL A 103 -12.74 4.85 -19.05
N ALA A 104 -13.66 4.23 -19.80
CA ALA A 104 -14.74 3.43 -19.24
C ALA A 104 -14.23 2.13 -18.57
N SER A 105 -13.07 1.61 -18.98
CA SER A 105 -12.54 0.34 -18.46
C SER A 105 -11.81 0.47 -17.12
N ILE A 106 -11.35 1.66 -16.72
CA ILE A 106 -10.61 1.87 -15.46
C ILE A 106 -11.58 2.16 -14.31
N LEU A 107 -12.75 2.73 -14.62
CA LEU A 107 -13.83 3.00 -13.66
C LEU A 107 -14.29 1.76 -12.85
N PRO A 108 -14.52 0.58 -13.45
CA PRO A 108 -14.94 -0.59 -12.67
C PRO A 108 -13.84 -1.09 -11.70
N HIS A 109 -12.56 -0.86 -12.00
CA HIS A 109 -11.46 -1.19 -11.08
C HIS A 109 -11.38 -0.20 -9.91
N LEU A 110 -11.68 1.09 -10.13
CA LEU A 110 -11.75 2.09 -9.06
C LEU A 110 -13.02 1.98 -8.21
N GLN A 111 -14.15 1.55 -8.79
CA GLN A 111 -15.38 1.29 -8.05
C GLN A 111 -15.26 0.03 -7.18
N SER A 112 -14.65 -1.05 -7.68
CA SER A 112 -14.46 -2.27 -6.89
C SER A 112 -13.48 -2.09 -5.71
N ALA A 113 -12.56 -1.14 -5.79
CA ALA A 113 -11.65 -0.80 -4.69
C ALA A 113 -12.28 0.12 -3.62
N ARG A 114 -13.45 0.71 -3.92
CA ARG A 114 -14.16 1.63 -3.02
C ARG A 114 -15.29 0.96 -2.23
N ASP A 115 -15.78 -0.18 -2.72
CA ASP A 115 -16.90 -0.94 -2.13
C ASP A 115 -16.44 -2.15 -1.28
N CYS A 116 -15.15 -2.23 -0.93
CA CYS A 116 -14.58 -3.24 -0.02
C CYS A 116 -14.06 -2.60 1.27
#